data_AF-A0A7K4CCK0-F1
#
_entry.id   AF-A0A7K4CCK0-F1
#
_cell.length_a   1.000
_cell.length_b   1.000
_cell.length_c   1.000
_cell.angle_alpha   90.00
_cell.angle_beta   90.00
_cell.angle_gamma   90.00
#
_symmetry.space_group_name_H-M   'P 1'
#
loop_
_entity.id
_entity.type
_entity.pdbx_description
1 polymer ?
#
loop_
_entity_poly.entity_id
_entity_poly.type
_entity_poly.pdbx_seq_one_letter_code
_entity_poly.pdbx_strand_id
1 'polypeptide(L)'
;MKSLTLVVALALSLFLIAAGCTQPASTAPEVPIPPAPVPTYTPNETLVAFVDSAVAYVKTHGKEQALAEFSNPKGSFMQGELYIYAYDFNGTTLAHPINPESVGKKREGANGVFVTEFGKAIRKGNGSAFYPFVYVNPAHNKALETKLGYAVAVDDTWWLGSGKYTGPVEPAVAALPGAPSTSQEIRDFVDNAAAYAQKNGKGAALTAFSNRSGPFVAGNVYIYALDYSGHILALPFQPQLTGTDFSPLPDSAGRYYTRTEITLAQQGGGYLLYQYPNPAENFSVRYKVSYVRPVDDQYWIGAGAYTREDLLLDPELRAFVAEAKTYAVKNGKEKALAEFNNKNGSFVRGELYVFAYDYNGTSIAWPYRPDLVGTDRSGATDPVTGTRHIQAMLSAARNGTTLVEYYSVNPSTNTTQLKIVDVADIDGTWMIGAGRYMEPGPRVLRG
;
A
#
# COMPACT_ATOMS: atom_id res chain seq x y z
N MET A 1 -75.48 41.81 -33.11
CA MET A 1 -76.40 41.38 -32.03
C MET A 1 -75.70 40.31 -31.20
N LYS A 2 -75.73 40.47 -29.86
CA LYS A 2 -75.07 39.70 -28.78
C LYS A 2 -73.57 40.07 -28.59
N SER A 3 -73.28 41.20 -27.92
CA SER A 3 -73.09 41.43 -26.46
C SER A 3 -71.82 40.73 -25.94
N LEU A 4 -70.67 41.37 -25.74
CA LEU A 4 -70.29 42.55 -24.92
C LEU A 4 -70.30 42.28 -23.40
N THR A 5 -69.11 42.02 -22.86
CA THR A 5 -68.58 42.45 -21.54
C THR A 5 -67.05 42.47 -21.72
N LEU A 6 -66.34 43.57 -22.00
CA LEU A 6 -66.06 44.77 -21.18
C LEU A 6 -65.43 44.33 -19.83
N VAL A 7 -64.18 44.64 -19.45
CA VAL A 7 -63.61 45.98 -19.19
C VAL A 7 -62.10 45.84 -18.88
N VAL A 8 -61.25 46.60 -19.64
CA VAL A 8 -60.15 47.52 -19.21
C VAL A 8 -58.94 46.94 -18.40
N ALA A 9 -57.66 47.25 -18.62
CA ALA A 9 -56.93 48.47 -19.02
C ALA A 9 -55.67 48.09 -19.83
N LEU A 10 -55.36 48.71 -20.98
CA LEU A 10 -54.67 50.00 -21.18
C LEU A 10 -53.27 50.12 -20.55
N ALA A 11 -52.23 50.02 -21.41
CA ALA A 11 -51.25 51.08 -21.69
C ALA A 11 -49.82 50.55 -21.92
N LEU A 12 -49.27 50.92 -23.10
CA LEU A 12 -47.91 51.42 -23.38
C LEU A 12 -46.73 50.75 -22.64
N SER A 13 -45.71 50.15 -23.26
CA SER A 13 -44.85 50.56 -24.39
C SER A 13 -43.41 50.33 -23.90
N LEU A 14 -42.56 49.65 -24.68
CA LEU A 14 -41.18 50.03 -25.02
C LEU A 14 -40.36 48.79 -25.41
N PHE A 15 -39.83 48.87 -26.62
CA PHE A 15 -38.52 48.44 -27.10
C PHE A 15 -37.56 47.63 -26.21
N LEU A 16 -36.78 46.81 -26.94
CA LEU A 16 -35.33 46.62 -26.86
C LEU A 16 -34.78 45.33 -26.20
N ILE A 17 -33.82 44.77 -26.94
CA ILE A 17 -32.66 43.93 -26.56
C ILE A 17 -32.86 42.40 -26.56
N ALA A 18 -32.10 41.78 -27.46
CA ALA A 18 -31.78 40.36 -27.47
C ALA A 18 -31.08 39.94 -26.18
N ALA A 19 -31.59 38.89 -25.53
CA ALA A 19 -30.80 38.09 -24.60
C ALA A 19 -31.32 36.65 -24.68
N GLY A 20 -30.43 35.74 -25.08
CA GLY A 20 -30.69 34.31 -25.01
C GLY A 20 -30.87 33.91 -23.55
N CYS A 21 -31.97 33.23 -23.27
CA CYS A 21 -32.17 32.60 -21.96
C CYS A 21 -31.23 31.39 -21.84
N THR A 22 -30.09 31.59 -21.20
CA THR A 22 -29.37 30.53 -20.49
C THR A 22 -30.24 30.09 -19.31
N GLN A 23 -30.72 28.84 -19.31
CA GLN A 23 -31.28 28.25 -18.11
C GLN A 23 -30.14 27.94 -17.12
N PRO A 24 -30.19 28.40 -15.86
CA PRO A 24 -29.30 27.94 -14.83
C PRO A 24 -29.65 26.49 -14.45
N ALA A 25 -28.62 25.66 -14.31
CA ALA A 25 -28.73 24.30 -13.78
C ALA A 25 -29.33 24.34 -12.36
N SER A 26 -30.33 23.49 -12.12
CA SER A 26 -30.93 23.28 -10.81
C SER A 26 -29.90 22.64 -9.88
N THR A 27 -29.42 23.39 -8.88
CA THR A 27 -28.61 22.87 -7.78
C THR A 27 -29.54 22.18 -6.78
N ALA A 28 -29.55 20.85 -6.78
CA ALA A 28 -30.04 20.10 -5.63
C ALA A 28 -29.13 20.40 -4.43
N PRO A 29 -29.68 20.60 -3.22
CA PRO A 29 -28.87 20.86 -2.03
C PRO A 29 -27.98 19.66 -1.71
N GLU A 30 -26.67 19.90 -1.62
CA GLU A 30 -25.67 18.98 -1.11
C GLU A 30 -26.05 18.58 0.32
N VAL A 31 -26.36 17.30 0.52
CA VAL A 31 -26.42 16.73 1.88
C VAL A 31 -24.97 16.64 2.36
N PRO A 32 -24.59 17.29 3.48
CA PRO A 32 -23.24 17.16 4.00
C PRO A 32 -22.99 15.72 4.41
N ILE A 33 -22.15 15.01 3.67
CA ILE A 33 -21.65 13.70 4.07
C ILE A 33 -20.65 13.95 5.20
N PRO A 34 -20.86 13.41 6.41
CA PRO A 34 -19.87 13.52 7.47
C PRO A 34 -18.53 12.92 6.99
N PRO A 35 -17.37 13.50 7.33
CA PRO A 35 -16.09 12.96 6.92
C PRO A 35 -16.00 11.50 7.39
N ALA A 36 -15.62 10.61 6.47
CA ALA A 36 -15.30 9.24 6.81
C ALA A 36 -14.23 9.25 7.91
N PRO A 37 -14.36 8.44 8.97
CA PRO A 37 -13.35 8.39 10.02
C PRO A 37 -12.01 8.01 9.40
N VAL A 38 -11.04 8.92 9.50
CA VAL A 38 -9.65 8.66 9.17
C VAL A 38 -9.18 7.56 10.14
N PRO A 39 -8.71 6.39 9.68
CA PRO A 39 -8.09 5.44 10.59
C PRO A 39 -6.85 6.11 11.19
N THR A 40 -6.94 6.44 12.48
CA THR A 40 -5.86 7.05 13.25
C THR A 40 -4.79 6.00 13.51
N TYR A 41 -3.81 5.88 12.62
CA TYR A 41 -2.65 5.03 12.87
C TYR A 41 -1.70 5.71 13.87
N THR A 42 -1.28 4.99 14.90
CA THR A 42 -0.26 5.45 15.84
C THR A 42 1.07 5.68 15.11
N PRO A 43 1.64 6.91 15.09
CA PRO A 43 2.95 7.17 14.50
C PRO A 43 4.07 6.36 15.18
N ASN A 44 5.14 6.03 14.44
CA ASN A 44 6.29 5.32 15.02
C ASN A 44 6.93 6.12 16.16
N GLU A 45 7.01 7.44 16.01
CA GLU A 45 7.54 8.34 17.05
C GLU A 45 6.73 8.26 18.34
N THR A 46 5.40 8.16 18.25
CA THR A 46 4.53 7.98 19.42
C THR A 46 4.80 6.65 20.13
N LEU A 47 4.99 5.57 19.36
CA LEU A 47 5.35 4.27 19.90
C LEU A 47 6.74 4.29 20.58
N VAL A 48 7.74 4.91 19.95
CA VAL A 48 9.09 5.06 20.52
C VAL A 48 9.05 5.88 21.80
N ALA A 49 8.43 7.06 21.76
CA ALA A 49 8.29 7.93 22.93
C ALA A 49 7.56 7.23 24.09
N PHE A 50 6.55 6.42 23.78
CA PHE A 50 5.82 5.65 24.79
C PHE A 50 6.73 4.60 25.47
N VAL A 51 7.52 3.85 24.70
CA VAL A 51 8.47 2.86 25.23
C VAL A 51 9.62 3.53 25.99
N ASP A 52 10.15 4.64 25.49
CA ASP A 52 11.21 5.40 26.14
C ASP A 52 10.75 5.99 27.49
N SER A 53 9.48 6.42 27.58
CA SER A 53 8.88 6.86 28.84
C SER A 53 8.79 5.73 29.87
N ALA A 54 8.58 4.48 29.43
CA ALA A 54 8.60 3.30 30.28
C ALA A 54 10.01 2.98 30.78
N VAL A 55 11.03 3.10 29.92
CA VAL A 55 12.44 2.98 30.32
C VAL A 55 12.81 4.05 31.36
N ALA A 56 12.37 5.30 31.16
CA ALA A 56 12.57 6.37 32.14
C ALA A 56 11.88 6.07 33.47
N TYR A 57 10.66 5.50 33.43
CA TYR A 57 9.94 5.10 34.63
C TYR A 57 10.70 4.03 35.44
N VAL A 58 11.28 3.03 34.75
CA VAL A 58 12.14 2.01 35.40
C VAL A 58 13.34 2.66 36.08
N LYS A 59 13.99 3.64 35.44
CA LYS A 59 15.15 4.35 36.01
C LYS A 59 14.79 5.12 37.28
N THR A 60 13.59 5.71 37.34
CA THR A 60 13.15 6.52 38.48
C THR A 60 12.61 5.68 39.64
N HIS A 61 11.87 4.61 39.36
CA HIS A 61 11.11 3.86 40.37
C HIS A 61 11.67 2.46 40.66
N GLY A 62 12.63 2.00 39.86
CA GLY A 62 13.19 0.66 39.96
C GLY A 62 12.32 -0.43 39.32
N LYS A 63 12.93 -1.59 39.11
CA LYS A 63 12.36 -2.72 38.36
C LYS A 63 11.04 -3.22 38.95
N GLU A 64 10.97 -3.46 40.26
CA GLU A 64 9.80 -4.06 40.91
C GLU A 64 8.55 -3.18 40.78
N GLN A 65 8.68 -1.88 41.09
CA GLN A 65 7.58 -0.93 40.97
C GLN A 65 7.14 -0.74 39.51
N ALA A 66 8.10 -0.73 38.57
CA ALA A 66 7.80 -0.62 37.15
C ALA A 66 7.06 -1.86 36.62
N LEU A 67 7.50 -3.07 36.95
CA LEU A 67 6.82 -4.30 36.52
C LEU A 67 5.39 -4.40 37.09
N ALA A 68 5.18 -3.93 38.33
CA ALA A 68 3.84 -3.85 38.92
C ALA A 68 2.94 -2.87 38.14
N GLU A 69 3.46 -1.70 37.80
CA GLU A 69 2.71 -0.70 37.01
C GLU A 69 2.45 -1.17 35.57
N PHE A 70 3.42 -1.80 34.90
CA PHE A 70 3.22 -2.37 33.56
C PHE A 70 2.24 -3.54 33.55
N SER A 71 2.07 -4.23 34.68
CA SER A 71 1.09 -5.31 34.83
C SER A 71 -0.32 -4.79 35.17
N ASN A 72 -0.48 -3.50 35.47
CA ASN A 72 -1.76 -2.89 35.82
C ASN A 72 -2.56 -2.55 34.55
N PRO A 73 -3.69 -3.23 34.27
CA PRO A 73 -4.53 -2.94 33.09
C PRO A 73 -5.27 -1.59 33.17
N LYS A 74 -5.14 -0.86 34.28
CA LYS A 74 -5.64 0.50 34.47
C LYS A 74 -4.50 1.51 34.72
N GLY A 75 -3.25 1.08 34.52
CA GLY A 75 -2.06 1.88 34.75
C GLY A 75 -1.79 2.88 33.62
N SER A 76 -0.83 3.77 33.86
CA SER A 76 -0.44 4.86 32.94
C SER A 76 0.19 4.34 31.63
N PHE A 77 0.65 3.09 31.65
CA PHE A 77 1.27 2.38 30.53
C PHE A 77 0.29 1.47 29.77
N MET A 78 -0.99 1.85 29.76
CA MET A 78 -2.02 1.29 28.89
C MET A 78 -2.81 2.43 28.23
N GLN A 79 -2.55 2.68 26.94
CA GLN A 79 -3.09 3.80 26.15
C GLN A 79 -3.62 3.27 24.81
N GLY A 80 -4.93 2.99 24.75
CA GLY A 80 -5.54 2.43 23.55
C GLY A 80 -4.92 1.09 23.15
N GLU A 81 -4.33 1.00 21.97
CA GLU A 81 -3.62 -0.20 21.50
C GLU A 81 -2.19 -0.34 22.08
N LEU A 82 -1.63 0.75 22.61
CA LEU A 82 -0.29 0.77 23.18
C LEU A 82 -0.35 0.32 24.63
N TYR A 83 0.41 -0.72 24.95
CA TYR A 83 0.63 -1.17 26.32
C TYR A 83 2.05 -1.72 26.46
N ILE A 84 2.64 -1.57 27.65
CA ILE A 84 3.98 -2.09 27.92
C ILE A 84 3.90 -3.56 28.31
N TYR A 85 4.71 -4.38 27.65
CA TYR A 85 5.02 -5.75 28.08
C TYR A 85 6.52 -5.87 28.32
N ALA A 86 6.91 -6.77 29.24
CA ALA A 86 8.31 -6.98 29.61
C ALA A 86 8.66 -8.46 29.62
N TYR A 87 9.84 -8.79 29.09
CA TYR A 87 10.38 -10.14 29.02
C TYR A 87 11.85 -10.17 29.43
N ASP A 88 12.29 -11.25 30.06
CA ASP A 88 13.72 -11.54 30.13
C ASP A 88 14.24 -12.08 28.79
N PHE A 89 15.55 -12.09 28.59
CA PHE A 89 16.15 -12.65 27.37
C PHE A 89 16.11 -14.19 27.29
N ASN A 90 15.65 -14.88 28.32
CA ASN A 90 15.40 -16.32 28.32
C ASN A 90 13.97 -16.67 27.87
N GLY A 91 13.12 -15.65 27.65
CA GLY A 91 11.75 -15.76 27.18
C GLY A 91 10.69 -15.79 28.28
N THR A 92 11.05 -15.50 29.54
CA THR A 92 10.12 -15.41 30.67
C THR A 92 9.37 -14.08 30.63
N THR A 93 8.06 -14.13 30.82
CA THR A 93 7.22 -12.93 30.94
C THR A 93 7.41 -12.29 32.32
N LEU A 94 7.84 -11.03 32.34
CA LEU A 94 8.05 -10.25 33.56
C LEU A 94 6.86 -9.34 33.88
N ALA A 95 6.21 -8.79 32.86
CA ALA A 95 4.98 -8.00 32.99
C ALA A 95 4.13 -8.11 31.72
N HIS A 96 2.82 -8.26 31.87
CA HIS A 96 1.88 -8.19 30.74
C HIS A 96 0.47 -7.80 31.21
N PRO A 97 -0.05 -6.61 30.88
CA PRO A 97 -1.30 -6.09 31.45
C PRO A 97 -2.55 -6.82 30.93
N ILE A 98 -2.46 -7.42 29.74
CA ILE A 98 -3.59 -8.09 29.07
C ILE A 98 -3.57 -9.62 29.25
N ASN A 99 -2.43 -10.18 29.67
CA ASN A 99 -2.20 -11.63 29.84
C ASN A 99 -1.46 -11.84 31.16
N PRO A 100 -2.08 -11.46 32.30
CA PRO A 100 -1.45 -11.58 33.62
C PRO A 100 -1.11 -13.03 33.98
N GLU A 101 -1.84 -14.00 33.43
CA GLU A 101 -1.62 -15.43 33.65
C GLU A 101 -0.28 -15.96 33.10
N SER A 102 0.38 -15.19 32.24
CA SER A 102 1.70 -15.53 31.70
C SER A 102 2.88 -15.01 32.51
N VAL A 103 2.66 -14.10 33.45
CA VAL A 103 3.72 -13.55 34.30
C VAL A 103 4.39 -14.68 35.10
N GLY A 104 5.72 -14.71 35.09
CA GLY A 104 6.53 -15.77 35.70
C GLY A 104 6.68 -17.04 34.85
N LYS A 105 6.10 -17.10 33.64
CA LYS A 105 6.18 -18.26 32.74
C LYS A 105 6.97 -17.93 31.48
N LYS A 106 7.68 -18.94 30.97
CA LYS A 106 8.32 -18.88 29.66
C LYS A 106 7.26 -18.89 28.55
N ARG A 107 7.40 -18.02 27.56
CA ARG A 107 6.51 -18.02 26.38
C ARG A 107 6.86 -19.18 25.47
N GLU A 108 5.84 -19.90 25.02
CA GLU A 108 5.95 -21.04 24.12
C GLU A 108 5.21 -20.78 22.79
N GLY A 109 5.39 -21.70 21.83
CA GLY A 109 4.77 -21.61 20.50
C GLY A 109 5.14 -20.33 19.75
N ALA A 110 4.20 -19.80 18.96
CA ALA A 110 4.41 -18.59 18.17
C ALA A 110 4.83 -17.37 19.01
N ASN A 111 4.29 -17.25 20.23
CA ASN A 111 4.66 -16.18 21.15
C ASN A 111 6.09 -16.36 21.70
N GLY A 112 6.53 -17.59 21.92
CA GLY A 112 7.91 -17.88 22.31
C GLY A 112 8.92 -17.54 21.22
N VAL A 113 8.58 -17.85 19.96
CA VAL A 113 9.40 -17.47 18.78
C VAL A 113 9.50 -15.96 18.68
N PHE A 114 8.38 -15.24 18.77
CA PHE A 114 8.34 -13.77 18.80
C PHE A 114 9.29 -13.19 19.86
N VAL A 115 9.18 -13.63 21.12
CA VAL A 115 10.00 -13.10 22.22
C VAL A 115 11.48 -13.37 21.98
N THR A 116 11.82 -14.57 21.47
CA THR A 116 13.20 -14.98 21.19
C THR A 116 13.82 -14.15 20.08
N GLU A 117 13.13 -14.02 18.94
CA GLU A 117 13.66 -13.31 17.78
C GLU A 117 13.69 -11.80 18.00
N PHE A 118 12.72 -11.23 18.71
CA PHE A 118 12.76 -9.82 19.08
C PHE A 118 13.93 -9.55 20.05
N GLY A 119 14.15 -10.40 21.04
CA GLY A 119 15.33 -10.32 21.92
C GLY A 119 16.66 -10.33 21.15
N LYS A 120 16.78 -11.15 20.10
CA LYS A 120 17.96 -11.14 19.21
C LYS A 120 18.07 -9.84 18.43
N ALA A 121 16.97 -9.32 17.90
CA ALA A 121 16.95 -8.07 17.15
C ALA A 121 17.38 -6.88 18.03
N ILE A 122 16.92 -6.81 19.28
CA ILE A 122 17.31 -5.78 20.26
C ILE A 122 18.82 -5.81 20.50
N ARG A 123 19.41 -7.00 20.71
CA ARG A 123 20.86 -7.14 20.89
C ARG A 123 21.65 -6.73 19.66
N LYS A 124 21.16 -7.09 18.46
CA LYS A 124 21.78 -6.70 17.19
C LYS A 124 21.67 -5.19 16.94
N GLY A 125 20.59 -4.55 17.39
CA GLY A 125 20.31 -3.13 17.26
C GLY A 125 20.87 -2.26 18.38
N ASN A 126 21.96 -2.67 19.02
CA ASN A 126 22.61 -1.93 20.12
C ASN A 126 21.64 -1.57 21.27
N GLY A 127 20.74 -2.48 21.63
CA GLY A 127 19.84 -2.32 22.78
C GLY A 127 18.45 -1.81 22.43
N SER A 128 18.11 -1.59 21.16
CA SER A 128 16.72 -1.34 20.74
C SER A 128 16.43 -1.90 19.35
N ALA A 129 15.17 -2.19 19.05
CA ALA A 129 14.77 -2.62 17.71
C ALA A 129 13.28 -2.38 17.45
N PHE A 130 12.94 -2.20 16.17
CA PHE A 130 11.62 -2.52 15.67
C PHE A 130 11.57 -3.97 15.22
N TYR A 131 10.45 -4.66 15.47
CA TYR A 131 10.24 -6.04 15.02
C TYR A 131 8.76 -6.30 14.72
N PRO A 132 8.40 -6.76 13.52
CA PRO A 132 7.04 -7.17 13.21
C PRO A 132 6.77 -8.58 13.76
N PHE A 133 5.61 -8.79 14.36
CA PHE A 133 5.16 -10.09 14.86
C PHE A 133 3.65 -10.22 14.81
N VAL A 134 3.16 -11.45 14.94
CA VAL A 134 1.73 -11.74 15.00
C VAL A 134 1.28 -11.75 16.45
N TYR A 135 0.20 -11.03 16.75
CA TYR A 135 -0.37 -11.03 18.10
C TYR A 135 -1.90 -10.92 18.08
N VAL A 136 -2.51 -11.42 19.14
CA VAL A 136 -3.94 -11.26 19.39
C VAL A 136 -4.25 -9.79 19.63
N ASN A 137 -5.19 -9.19 18.88
CA ASN A 137 -5.69 -7.83 19.07
C ASN A 137 -6.88 -7.82 20.06
N PRO A 138 -6.68 -7.35 21.30
CA PRO A 138 -7.72 -7.33 22.33
C PRO A 138 -8.86 -6.34 22.01
N ALA A 139 -8.58 -5.30 21.23
CA ALA A 139 -9.57 -4.31 20.80
C ALA A 139 -10.40 -4.80 19.61
N HIS A 140 -9.94 -5.83 18.88
CA HIS A 140 -10.62 -6.39 17.72
C HIS A 140 -11.01 -7.85 17.93
N ASN A 141 -11.85 -8.10 18.94
CA ASN A 141 -12.42 -9.42 19.26
C ASN A 141 -11.39 -10.55 19.38
N LYS A 142 -10.17 -10.25 19.85
CA LYS A 142 -9.05 -11.20 19.95
C LYS A 142 -8.66 -11.83 18.62
N ALA A 143 -8.88 -11.14 17.49
CA ALA A 143 -8.36 -11.57 16.19
C ALA A 143 -6.83 -11.60 16.20
N LEU A 144 -6.22 -12.53 15.45
CA LEU A 144 -4.79 -12.49 15.21
C LEU A 144 -4.48 -11.41 14.17
N GLU A 145 -3.56 -10.51 14.51
CA GLU A 145 -3.14 -9.39 13.66
C GLU A 145 -1.62 -9.23 13.65
N THR A 146 -1.09 -8.70 12.55
CA THR A 146 0.29 -8.24 12.45
C THR A 146 0.46 -7.00 13.32
N LYS A 147 1.47 -7.01 14.18
CA LYS A 147 1.81 -5.97 15.13
C LYS A 147 3.26 -5.55 14.90
N LEU A 148 3.50 -4.25 14.72
CA LEU A 148 4.85 -3.70 14.70
C LEU A 148 5.23 -3.30 16.12
N GLY A 149 6.19 -4.02 16.71
CA GLY A 149 6.74 -3.70 18.02
C GLY A 149 7.95 -2.79 17.95
N TYR A 150 8.12 -1.96 18.97
CA TYR A 150 9.40 -1.32 19.32
C TYR A 150 9.77 -1.74 20.74
N ALA A 151 11.02 -2.11 20.95
CA ALA A 151 11.49 -2.61 22.24
C ALA A 151 12.90 -2.11 22.54
N VAL A 152 13.16 -1.95 23.84
CA VAL A 152 14.42 -1.44 24.39
C VAL A 152 14.89 -2.39 25.49
N ALA A 153 16.16 -2.78 25.45
CA ALA A 153 16.84 -3.45 26.55
C ALA A 153 16.97 -2.48 27.72
N VAL A 154 16.51 -2.89 28.90
CA VAL A 154 16.70 -2.10 30.12
C VAL A 154 18.11 -2.33 30.65
N ASP A 155 18.55 -3.58 30.62
CA ASP A 155 19.90 -4.05 30.92
C ASP A 155 20.14 -5.39 30.18
N ASP A 156 21.25 -6.07 30.46
CA ASP A 156 21.65 -7.31 29.78
C ASP A 156 20.72 -8.51 30.03
N THR A 157 19.80 -8.40 31.00
CA THR A 157 18.94 -9.49 31.46
C THR A 157 17.51 -9.41 30.94
N TRP A 158 17.01 -8.21 30.61
CA TRP A 158 15.61 -8.04 30.19
C TRP A 158 15.35 -6.81 29.34
N TRP A 159 14.20 -6.84 28.67
CA TRP A 159 13.75 -5.80 27.77
C TRP A 159 12.25 -5.54 27.95
N LEU A 160 11.82 -4.35 27.57
CA LEU A 160 10.42 -3.96 27.53
C LEU A 160 10.06 -3.43 26.15
N GLY A 161 8.80 -3.53 25.77
CA GLY A 161 8.34 -3.05 24.47
C GLY A 161 6.86 -2.76 24.46
N SER A 162 6.45 -2.11 23.38
CA SER A 162 5.05 -1.93 23.01
C SER A 162 4.92 -2.13 21.51
N GLY A 163 3.70 -2.09 20.99
CA GLY A 163 3.50 -2.16 19.55
C GLY A 163 2.13 -1.71 19.12
N LYS A 164 2.04 -1.40 17.82
CA LYS A 164 0.81 -1.00 17.14
C LYS A 164 0.37 -2.08 16.17
N TYR A 165 -0.93 -2.31 16.05
CA TYR A 165 -1.48 -3.25 15.09
C TYR A 165 -1.47 -2.62 13.70
N THR A 166 -1.03 -3.41 12.72
CA THR A 166 -0.81 -3.00 11.33
C THR A 166 -1.77 -3.68 10.35
N GLY A 167 -2.70 -4.50 10.88
CA GLY A 167 -3.71 -5.23 10.09
C GLY A 167 -3.71 -6.73 10.38
N PRO A 168 -4.63 -7.51 9.79
CA PRO A 168 -4.75 -8.95 10.01
C PRO A 168 -3.48 -9.73 9.62
N VAL A 169 -3.24 -10.86 10.30
CA VAL A 169 -2.14 -11.79 9.94
C VAL A 169 -2.34 -12.27 8.52
N GLU A 170 -1.32 -12.08 7.69
CA GLU A 170 -1.26 -12.71 6.39
C GLU A 170 -0.87 -14.19 6.59
N PRO A 171 -1.74 -15.16 6.27
CA PRO A 171 -1.29 -16.53 6.13
C PRO A 171 -0.29 -16.60 4.98
N ALA A 172 0.83 -17.31 5.18
CA ALA A 172 1.59 -17.83 4.05
C ALA A 172 0.68 -18.83 3.32
N VAL A 173 0.11 -18.42 2.19
CA VAL A 173 -0.77 -19.29 1.40
C VAL A 173 0.11 -20.15 0.50
N ALA A 174 0.14 -21.45 0.80
CA ALA A 174 0.69 -22.43 -0.13
C ALA A 174 0.11 -22.22 -1.54
N ALA A 175 0.98 -22.09 -2.54
CA ALA A 175 0.59 -22.02 -3.94
C ALA A 175 -0.51 -23.05 -4.27
N LEU A 176 -1.68 -22.59 -4.73
CA LEU A 176 -2.71 -23.46 -5.30
C LEU A 176 -2.15 -24.00 -6.63
N PRO A 177 -1.93 -25.32 -6.76
CA PRO A 177 -1.34 -25.89 -7.97
C PRO A 177 -2.17 -25.53 -9.21
N GLY A 178 -1.52 -24.94 -10.23
CA GLY A 178 -2.11 -24.66 -11.55
C GLY A 178 -2.69 -23.25 -11.77
N ALA A 179 -2.69 -22.37 -10.78
CA ALA A 179 -3.08 -20.97 -10.99
C ALA A 179 -1.90 -20.13 -11.52
N PRO A 180 -2.12 -19.18 -12.44
CA PRO A 180 -1.08 -18.26 -12.92
C PRO A 180 -0.33 -17.60 -11.76
N SER A 181 0.99 -17.72 -11.78
CA SER A 181 1.88 -17.36 -10.68
C SER A 181 2.88 -16.28 -11.05
N THR A 182 3.29 -16.23 -12.32
CA THR A 182 4.23 -15.22 -12.82
C THR A 182 3.51 -14.06 -13.48
N SER A 183 4.19 -12.92 -13.58
CA SER A 183 3.74 -11.77 -14.38
C SER A 183 3.39 -12.14 -15.83
N GLN A 184 4.17 -13.04 -16.46
CA GLN A 184 3.87 -13.57 -17.79
C GLN A 184 2.58 -14.40 -17.80
N GLU A 185 2.45 -15.39 -16.91
CA GLU A 185 1.28 -16.27 -16.86
C GLU A 185 -0.02 -15.50 -16.61
N ILE A 186 0.01 -14.44 -15.77
CA ILE A 186 -1.14 -13.56 -15.54
C ILE A 186 -1.53 -12.82 -16.82
N ARG A 187 -0.56 -12.27 -17.55
CA ARG A 187 -0.82 -11.64 -18.85
C ARG A 187 -1.40 -12.62 -19.85
N ASP A 188 -0.80 -13.81 -19.98
CA ASP A 188 -1.28 -14.84 -20.91
C ASP A 188 -2.71 -15.26 -20.58
N PHE A 189 -3.05 -15.37 -19.29
CA PHE A 189 -4.41 -15.67 -18.85
C PHE A 189 -5.43 -14.61 -19.31
N VAL A 190 -5.06 -13.33 -19.20
CA VAL A 190 -5.89 -12.22 -19.67
C VAL A 190 -5.94 -12.15 -21.20
N ASP A 191 -4.83 -12.36 -21.89
CA ASP A 191 -4.75 -12.36 -23.36
C ASP A 191 -5.63 -13.47 -23.97
N ASN A 192 -5.62 -14.66 -23.36
CA ASN A 192 -6.49 -15.76 -23.76
C ASN A 192 -7.97 -15.44 -23.54
N ALA A 193 -8.31 -14.77 -22.45
CA ALA A 193 -9.68 -14.33 -22.18
C ALA A 193 -10.15 -13.23 -23.16
N ALA A 194 -9.26 -12.30 -23.53
CA ALA A 194 -9.56 -11.29 -24.54
C ALA A 194 -9.81 -11.93 -25.92
N ALA A 195 -8.97 -12.90 -26.31
CA ALA A 195 -9.16 -13.66 -27.56
C ALA A 195 -10.48 -14.45 -27.56
N TYR A 196 -10.85 -15.06 -26.41
CA TYR A 196 -12.16 -15.69 -26.26
C TYR A 196 -13.29 -14.68 -26.43
N ALA A 197 -13.19 -13.51 -25.82
CA ALA A 197 -14.21 -12.48 -25.92
C ALA A 197 -14.39 -11.95 -27.34
N GLN A 198 -13.28 -11.70 -28.05
CA GLN A 198 -13.30 -11.26 -29.45
C GLN A 198 -13.94 -12.32 -30.37
N LYS A 199 -13.68 -13.61 -30.12
CA LYS A 199 -14.22 -14.71 -30.92
C LYS A 199 -15.70 -14.97 -30.66
N ASN A 200 -16.15 -14.89 -29.41
CA ASN A 200 -17.50 -15.33 -29.01
C ASN A 200 -18.48 -14.18 -28.74
N GLY A 201 -17.99 -12.94 -28.74
CA GLY A 201 -18.77 -11.74 -28.44
C GLY A 201 -18.98 -11.51 -26.94
N LYS A 202 -19.29 -10.25 -26.61
CA LYS A 202 -19.41 -9.74 -25.23
C LYS A 202 -20.34 -10.56 -24.35
N GLY A 203 -21.54 -10.90 -24.82
CA GLY A 203 -22.53 -11.64 -24.03
C GLY A 203 -22.01 -13.01 -23.55
N ALA A 204 -21.50 -13.83 -24.47
CA ALA A 204 -20.93 -15.14 -24.14
C ALA A 204 -19.68 -15.01 -23.25
N ALA A 205 -18.85 -13.99 -23.50
CA ALA A 205 -17.68 -13.68 -22.69
C ALA A 205 -18.05 -13.39 -21.24
N LEU A 206 -18.99 -12.47 -20.99
CA LEU A 206 -19.42 -12.09 -19.64
C LEU A 206 -20.07 -13.27 -18.90
N THR A 207 -20.84 -14.12 -19.59
CA THR A 207 -21.35 -15.37 -19.01
C THR A 207 -20.21 -16.30 -18.59
N ALA A 208 -19.19 -16.46 -19.44
CA ALA A 208 -18.04 -17.32 -19.14
C ALA A 208 -17.18 -16.77 -17.99
N PHE A 209 -16.94 -15.46 -17.95
CA PHE A 209 -16.16 -14.81 -16.89
C PHE A 209 -16.89 -14.79 -15.54
N SER A 210 -18.23 -14.80 -15.55
CA SER A 210 -19.04 -14.87 -14.32
C SER A 210 -19.14 -16.29 -13.74
N ASN A 211 -18.78 -17.32 -14.51
CA ASN A 211 -18.84 -18.70 -14.03
C ASN A 211 -17.62 -19.02 -13.14
N ARG A 212 -17.85 -19.06 -11.83
CA ARG A 212 -16.80 -19.37 -10.82
C ARG A 212 -16.16 -20.76 -10.98
N SER A 213 -16.85 -21.70 -11.61
CA SER A 213 -16.34 -23.05 -11.91
C SER A 213 -15.85 -23.18 -13.36
N GLY A 214 -15.80 -22.08 -14.10
CA GLY A 214 -15.42 -22.03 -15.51
C GLY A 214 -13.91 -21.91 -15.72
N PRO A 215 -13.46 -21.96 -16.99
CA PRO A 215 -12.03 -21.94 -17.35
C PRO A 215 -11.34 -20.60 -17.07
N PHE A 216 -12.11 -19.54 -16.79
CA PHE A 216 -11.60 -18.20 -16.48
C PHE A 216 -11.44 -17.95 -14.97
N VAL A 217 -11.45 -19.03 -14.17
CA VAL A 217 -11.12 -19.04 -12.75
C VAL A 217 -10.12 -20.16 -12.47
N ALA A 218 -8.95 -19.79 -11.96
CA ALA A 218 -7.89 -20.71 -11.53
C ALA A 218 -7.50 -20.39 -10.07
N GLY A 219 -8.09 -21.12 -9.13
CA GLY A 219 -7.95 -20.83 -7.71
C GLY A 219 -8.53 -19.45 -7.35
N ASN A 220 -7.68 -18.54 -6.88
CA ASN A 220 -8.02 -17.14 -6.61
C ASN A 220 -7.57 -16.16 -7.72
N VAL A 221 -7.06 -16.66 -8.85
CA VAL A 221 -6.82 -15.84 -10.06
C VAL A 221 -8.03 -16.01 -10.97
N TYR A 222 -8.66 -14.91 -11.36
CA TYR A 222 -9.91 -14.93 -12.14
C TYR A 222 -9.99 -13.73 -13.05
N ILE A 223 -10.67 -13.91 -14.19
CA ILE A 223 -11.02 -12.81 -15.08
C ILE A 223 -12.16 -12.00 -14.47
N TYR A 224 -11.98 -10.69 -14.40
CA TYR A 224 -13.02 -9.71 -14.13
C TYR A 224 -13.18 -8.77 -15.33
N ALA A 225 -14.35 -8.14 -15.47
CA ALA A 225 -14.66 -7.24 -16.58
C ALA A 225 -15.41 -5.99 -16.08
N LEU A 226 -15.05 -4.82 -16.62
CA LEU A 226 -15.69 -3.53 -16.33
C LEU A 226 -15.81 -2.68 -17.60
N ASP A 227 -16.81 -1.81 -17.65
CA ASP A 227 -16.97 -0.80 -18.73
C ASP A 227 -16.22 0.50 -18.47
N TYR A 228 -15.98 1.31 -19.51
CA TYR A 228 -15.26 2.60 -19.45
C TYR A 228 -15.89 3.70 -18.60
N SER A 229 -17.08 3.45 -18.03
CA SER A 229 -17.68 4.31 -17.00
C SER A 229 -17.38 3.81 -15.58
N GLY A 230 -16.68 2.67 -15.43
CA GLY A 230 -16.28 2.09 -14.15
C GLY A 230 -17.22 1.02 -13.61
N HIS A 231 -18.26 0.61 -14.35
CA HIS A 231 -19.23 -0.36 -13.84
C HIS A 231 -18.76 -1.80 -14.02
N ILE A 232 -18.99 -2.63 -13.00
CA ILE A 232 -18.68 -4.05 -13.05
C ILE A 232 -19.62 -4.79 -14.01
N LEU A 233 -19.03 -5.51 -14.96
CA LEU A 233 -19.73 -6.37 -15.92
C LEU A 233 -19.65 -7.86 -15.55
N ALA A 234 -18.52 -8.29 -14.97
CA ALA A 234 -18.34 -9.64 -14.45
C ALA A 234 -17.34 -9.65 -13.28
N LEU A 235 -17.74 -10.24 -12.15
CA LEU A 235 -16.88 -10.44 -10.99
C LEU A 235 -17.24 -11.77 -10.29
N PRO A 236 -16.60 -12.90 -10.65
CA PRO A 236 -17.11 -14.25 -10.33
C PRO A 236 -17.18 -14.59 -8.84
N PHE A 237 -16.39 -13.92 -7.99
CA PHE A 237 -16.41 -14.13 -6.55
C PHE A 237 -17.29 -13.14 -5.78
N GLN A 238 -17.74 -12.06 -6.42
CA GLN A 238 -18.63 -11.06 -5.85
C GLN A 238 -19.71 -10.62 -6.87
N PRO A 239 -20.50 -11.56 -7.41
CA PRO A 239 -21.46 -11.28 -8.49
C PRO A 239 -22.53 -10.26 -8.10
N GLN A 240 -22.80 -10.10 -6.80
CA GLN A 240 -23.71 -9.10 -6.25
C GLN A 240 -23.27 -7.64 -6.51
N LEU A 241 -22.03 -7.41 -6.96
CA LEU A 241 -21.50 -6.08 -7.28
C LEU A 241 -21.63 -5.71 -8.76
N THR A 242 -22.18 -6.60 -9.58
CA THR A 242 -22.41 -6.32 -11.01
C THR A 242 -23.31 -5.10 -11.18
N GLY A 243 -22.92 -4.17 -12.05
CA GLY A 243 -23.61 -2.90 -12.30
C GLY A 243 -23.21 -1.76 -11.35
N THR A 244 -22.37 -2.00 -10.33
CA THR A 244 -21.86 -0.95 -9.44
C THR A 244 -20.67 -0.24 -10.07
N ASP A 245 -20.64 1.08 -10.00
CA ASP A 245 -19.48 1.91 -10.39
C ASP A 245 -18.36 1.86 -9.33
N PHE A 246 -17.19 1.42 -9.75
CA PHE A 246 -15.98 1.28 -8.94
C PHE A 246 -14.97 2.42 -9.18
N SER A 247 -15.22 3.34 -10.10
CA SER A 247 -14.36 4.50 -10.38
C SER A 247 -14.20 5.49 -9.21
N PRO A 248 -15.16 5.70 -8.30
CA PRO A 248 -14.99 6.60 -7.16
C PRO A 248 -14.46 5.89 -5.91
N LEU A 249 -14.20 4.58 -5.96
CA LEU A 249 -13.85 3.79 -4.77
C LEU A 249 -12.33 3.57 -4.69
N PRO A 250 -11.65 4.14 -3.68
CA PRO A 250 -10.26 3.81 -3.43
C PRO A 250 -10.10 2.46 -2.72
N ASP A 251 -8.92 1.86 -2.82
CA ASP A 251 -8.51 0.77 -1.92
C ASP A 251 -8.18 1.29 -0.50
N SER A 252 -7.80 0.40 0.41
CA SER A 252 -7.43 0.74 1.79
C SER A 252 -6.20 1.65 1.92
N ALA A 253 -5.41 1.82 0.86
CA ALA A 253 -4.28 2.74 0.80
C ALA A 253 -4.64 4.06 0.10
N GLY A 254 -5.91 4.28 -0.26
CA GLY A 254 -6.37 5.50 -0.93
C GLY A 254 -6.21 5.49 -2.46
N ARG A 255 -5.88 4.33 -3.07
CA ARG A 255 -5.62 4.24 -4.52
C ARG A 255 -6.91 4.00 -5.29
N TYR A 256 -7.22 4.88 -6.23
CA TYR A 256 -8.35 4.74 -7.15
C TYR A 256 -8.01 3.78 -8.30
N TYR A 257 -7.81 2.50 -7.99
CA TYR A 257 -7.30 1.50 -8.92
C TYR A 257 -8.16 1.36 -10.18
N THR A 258 -9.49 1.48 -10.11
CA THR A 258 -10.36 1.45 -11.29
C THR A 258 -10.08 2.59 -12.28
N ARG A 259 -9.74 3.80 -11.80
CA ARG A 259 -9.35 4.93 -12.68
C ARG A 259 -8.02 4.65 -13.36
N THR A 260 -7.09 4.03 -12.62
CA THR A 260 -5.82 3.53 -13.17
C THR A 260 -6.07 2.47 -14.24
N GLU A 261 -6.95 1.50 -13.98
CA GLU A 261 -7.31 0.46 -14.96
C GLU A 261 -7.92 1.04 -16.24
N ILE A 262 -8.84 2.01 -16.14
CA ILE A 262 -9.41 2.72 -17.29
C ILE A 262 -8.29 3.35 -18.14
N THR A 263 -7.38 4.09 -17.48
CA THR A 263 -6.27 4.76 -18.17
C THR A 263 -5.35 3.76 -18.86
N LEU A 264 -4.99 2.67 -18.18
CA LEU A 264 -4.16 1.60 -18.75
C LEU A 264 -4.86 0.91 -19.91
N ALA A 265 -6.13 0.56 -19.78
CA ALA A 265 -6.90 -0.09 -20.83
C ALA A 265 -7.03 0.79 -22.08
N GLN A 266 -7.24 2.10 -21.91
CA GLN A 266 -7.23 3.07 -23.01
C GLN A 266 -5.87 3.18 -23.70
N GLN A 267 -4.77 2.89 -22.99
CA GLN A 267 -3.41 2.88 -23.50
C GLN A 267 -2.97 1.50 -24.06
N GLY A 268 -3.89 0.54 -24.17
CA GLY A 268 -3.63 -0.79 -24.72
C GLY A 268 -3.32 -1.87 -23.68
N GLY A 269 -3.36 -1.53 -22.39
CA GLY A 269 -3.20 -2.44 -21.26
C GLY A 269 -1.91 -2.23 -20.48
N GLY A 270 -1.84 -2.82 -19.28
CA GLY A 270 -0.69 -2.68 -18.40
C GLY A 270 -0.89 -3.35 -17.04
N TYR A 271 0.18 -3.39 -16.26
CA TYR A 271 0.13 -3.88 -14.87
C TYR A 271 -0.20 -2.76 -13.90
N LEU A 272 -0.90 -3.09 -12.82
CA LEU A 272 -1.12 -2.21 -11.67
C LEU A 272 -0.99 -2.97 -10.35
N LEU A 273 -0.59 -2.25 -9.29
CA LEU A 273 -0.59 -2.72 -7.90
C LEU A 273 -1.70 -1.99 -7.13
N TYR A 274 -2.48 -2.74 -6.35
CA TYR A 274 -3.54 -2.23 -5.50
C TYR A 274 -3.85 -3.23 -4.39
N GLN A 275 -4.74 -2.88 -3.46
CA GLN A 275 -5.25 -3.77 -2.43
C GLN A 275 -6.67 -4.22 -2.75
N TYR A 276 -6.94 -5.52 -2.64
CA TYR A 276 -8.27 -6.08 -2.91
C TYR A 276 -8.57 -7.29 -2.01
N PRO A 277 -9.85 -7.55 -1.68
CA PRO A 277 -10.27 -8.76 -0.97
C PRO A 277 -9.87 -10.07 -1.69
N ASN A 278 -9.19 -10.99 -1.00
CA ASN A 278 -8.78 -12.30 -1.53
C ASN A 278 -9.85 -13.37 -1.23
N PRO A 279 -10.52 -13.94 -2.26
CA PRO A 279 -11.58 -14.93 -2.04
C PRO A 279 -11.07 -16.27 -1.46
N ALA A 280 -9.77 -16.58 -1.58
CA ALA A 280 -9.19 -17.77 -0.94
C ALA A 280 -8.89 -17.56 0.55
N GLU A 281 -8.96 -16.32 1.05
CA GLU A 281 -8.63 -15.96 2.44
C GLU A 281 -9.81 -15.25 3.11
N ASN A 282 -11.02 -15.76 2.89
CA ASN A 282 -12.26 -15.21 3.44
C ASN A 282 -12.39 -13.69 3.18
N PHE A 283 -11.99 -13.25 2.00
CA PHE A 283 -12.02 -11.84 1.57
C PHE A 283 -11.14 -10.89 2.39
N SER A 284 -10.10 -11.40 3.05
CA SER A 284 -9.05 -10.57 3.66
C SER A 284 -8.39 -9.70 2.58
N VAL A 285 -8.15 -8.42 2.89
CA VAL A 285 -7.51 -7.50 1.96
C VAL A 285 -6.02 -7.84 1.81
N ARG A 286 -5.54 -7.95 0.57
CA ARG A 286 -4.15 -8.24 0.21
C ARG A 286 -3.69 -7.34 -0.92
N TYR A 287 -2.39 -7.18 -1.07
CA TYR A 287 -1.86 -6.66 -2.32
C TYR A 287 -2.24 -7.58 -3.48
N LYS A 288 -2.52 -6.97 -4.63
CA LYS A 288 -2.82 -7.67 -5.88
C LYS A 288 -2.10 -6.94 -7.01
N VAL A 289 -1.32 -7.70 -7.78
CA VAL A 289 -0.78 -7.25 -9.05
C VAL A 289 -1.66 -7.82 -10.14
N SER A 290 -2.38 -6.95 -10.85
CA SER A 290 -3.19 -7.33 -12.00
C SER A 290 -2.56 -6.87 -13.30
N TYR A 291 -2.88 -7.57 -14.39
CA TYR A 291 -2.74 -7.08 -15.75
C TYR A 291 -4.14 -6.79 -16.29
N VAL A 292 -4.33 -5.63 -16.92
CA VAL A 292 -5.57 -5.24 -17.59
C VAL A 292 -5.32 -4.98 -19.07
N ARG A 293 -6.33 -5.22 -19.91
CA ARG A 293 -6.30 -4.84 -21.33
C ARG A 293 -7.70 -4.57 -21.89
N PRO A 294 -7.82 -3.73 -22.93
CA PRO A 294 -9.09 -3.57 -23.63
C PRO A 294 -9.47 -4.88 -24.34
N VAL A 295 -10.78 -5.15 -24.39
CA VAL A 295 -11.34 -6.13 -25.34
C VAL A 295 -11.75 -5.41 -26.62
N ASP A 296 -12.50 -4.32 -26.47
CA ASP A 296 -13.00 -3.41 -27.49
C ASP A 296 -13.18 -1.99 -26.90
N ASP A 297 -13.94 -1.12 -27.57
CA ASP A 297 -14.22 0.25 -27.14
C ASP A 297 -15.28 0.36 -26.02
N GLN A 298 -15.88 -0.76 -25.60
CA GLN A 298 -16.94 -0.79 -24.59
C GLN A 298 -16.44 -1.25 -23.22
N TYR A 299 -15.43 -2.12 -23.15
CA TYR A 299 -15.00 -2.71 -21.88
C TYR A 299 -13.56 -3.25 -21.89
N TRP A 300 -12.98 -3.35 -20.69
CA TRP A 300 -11.71 -4.05 -20.47
C TRP A 300 -11.92 -5.27 -19.57
N ILE A 301 -10.90 -6.11 -19.56
CA ILE A 301 -10.80 -7.25 -18.65
C ILE A 301 -9.46 -7.22 -17.92
N GLY A 302 -9.41 -7.89 -16.78
CA GLY A 302 -8.18 -8.09 -16.05
C GLY A 302 -8.19 -9.37 -15.23
N ALA A 303 -7.00 -9.76 -14.80
CA ALA A 303 -6.78 -10.75 -13.75
C ALA A 303 -5.51 -10.40 -13.01
N GLY A 304 -5.38 -10.89 -11.77
CA GLY A 304 -4.20 -10.61 -10.98
C GLY A 304 -3.92 -11.67 -9.95
N ALA A 305 -2.65 -11.69 -9.52
CA ALA A 305 -2.15 -12.51 -8.44
C ALA A 305 -2.18 -11.70 -7.15
N TYR A 306 -2.78 -12.28 -6.10
CA TYR A 306 -2.63 -11.77 -4.75
C TYR A 306 -1.19 -12.03 -4.29
N THR A 307 -0.53 -10.99 -3.78
CA THR A 307 0.90 -10.96 -3.49
C THR A 307 1.14 -10.41 -2.07
N ARG A 308 2.39 -10.43 -1.67
CA ARG A 308 2.92 -9.88 -0.41
C ARG A 308 4.12 -8.99 -0.68
N GLU A 309 4.47 -8.16 0.31
CA GLU A 309 5.51 -7.14 0.17
C GLU A 309 6.88 -7.73 -0.17
N ASP A 310 7.27 -8.88 0.37
CA ASP A 310 8.56 -9.55 0.10
C ASP A 310 8.66 -10.16 -1.31
N LEU A 311 7.53 -10.35 -2.02
CA LEU A 311 7.53 -10.70 -3.45
C LEU A 311 7.59 -9.44 -4.34
N LEU A 312 7.07 -8.31 -3.83
CA LEU A 312 7.13 -7.01 -4.50
C LEU A 312 8.51 -6.36 -4.37
N LEU A 313 9.10 -6.44 -3.18
CA LEU A 313 10.45 -6.03 -2.85
C LEU A 313 11.32 -7.29 -2.71
N ASP A 314 11.68 -7.86 -3.86
CA ASP A 314 12.46 -9.10 -3.89
C ASP A 314 13.79 -8.95 -3.14
N PRO A 315 14.38 -10.05 -2.64
CA PRO A 315 15.60 -10.00 -1.84
C PRO A 315 16.78 -9.29 -2.51
N GLU A 316 16.89 -9.35 -3.85
CA GLU A 316 17.96 -8.67 -4.58
C GLU A 316 17.75 -7.15 -4.58
N LEU A 317 16.52 -6.69 -4.83
CA LEU A 317 16.18 -5.25 -4.74
C LEU A 317 16.44 -4.70 -3.33
N ARG A 318 15.99 -5.41 -2.29
CA ARG A 318 16.22 -5.00 -0.89
C ARG A 318 17.70 -4.96 -0.54
N ALA A 319 18.46 -5.98 -0.95
CA ALA A 319 19.90 -6.01 -0.74
C ALA A 319 20.59 -4.85 -1.45
N PHE A 320 20.18 -4.54 -2.68
CA PHE A 320 20.75 -3.45 -3.47
C PHE A 320 20.53 -2.06 -2.83
N VAL A 321 19.33 -1.78 -2.31
CA VAL A 321 19.05 -0.53 -1.58
C VAL A 321 19.80 -0.49 -0.26
N ALA A 322 19.89 -1.61 0.47
CA ALA A 322 20.65 -1.70 1.71
C ALA A 322 22.17 -1.49 1.51
N GLU A 323 22.74 -2.04 0.43
CA GLU A 323 24.13 -1.81 0.02
C GLU A 323 24.36 -0.32 -0.29
N ALA A 324 23.45 0.31 -1.04
CA ALA A 324 23.52 1.73 -1.38
C ALA A 324 23.44 2.61 -0.13
N LYS A 325 22.52 2.32 0.79
CA LYS A 325 22.42 3.01 2.08
C LYS A 325 23.71 2.87 2.89
N THR A 326 24.24 1.66 2.99
CA THR A 326 25.49 1.38 3.71
C THR A 326 26.66 2.16 3.10
N TYR A 327 26.76 2.19 1.77
CA TYR A 327 27.76 2.97 1.06
C TYR A 327 27.63 4.47 1.33
N ALA A 328 26.41 5.01 1.29
CA ALA A 328 26.14 6.42 1.53
C ALA A 328 26.52 6.85 2.96
N VAL A 329 26.11 6.06 3.97
CA VAL A 329 26.44 6.32 5.38
C VAL A 329 27.95 6.23 5.62
N LYS A 330 28.64 5.27 5.00
CA LYS A 330 30.08 5.06 5.20
C LYS A 330 30.95 6.13 4.53
N ASN A 331 30.59 6.54 3.31
CA ASN A 331 31.46 7.38 2.47
C ASN A 331 31.05 8.86 2.46
N GLY A 332 29.87 9.19 3.00
CA GLY A 332 29.31 10.53 2.98
C GLY A 332 28.61 10.87 1.67
N LYS A 333 27.74 11.88 1.73
CA LYS A 333 26.82 12.27 0.64
C LYS A 333 27.54 12.56 -0.68
N GLU A 334 28.62 13.34 -0.69
CA GLU A 334 29.30 13.74 -1.92
C GLU A 334 29.85 12.53 -2.70
N LYS A 335 30.59 11.63 -2.03
CA LYS A 335 31.10 10.40 -2.65
C LYS A 335 29.98 9.47 -3.09
N ALA A 336 28.91 9.37 -2.30
CA ALA A 336 27.74 8.57 -2.64
C ALA A 336 27.06 9.06 -3.91
N LEU A 337 26.79 10.35 -4.02
CA LEU A 337 26.14 10.93 -5.21
C LEU A 337 27.03 10.83 -6.45
N ALA A 338 28.35 10.96 -6.31
CA ALA A 338 29.27 10.74 -7.43
C ALA A 338 29.19 9.30 -7.96
N GLU A 339 29.14 8.31 -7.07
CA GLU A 339 29.02 6.90 -7.47
C GLU A 339 27.60 6.58 -8.00
N PHE A 340 26.53 7.08 -7.38
CA PHE A 340 25.16 6.83 -7.84
C PHE A 340 24.85 7.47 -9.20
N ASN A 341 25.51 8.58 -9.55
CA ASN A 341 25.41 9.20 -10.87
C ASN A 341 26.36 8.58 -11.91
N ASN A 342 27.28 7.71 -11.50
CA ASN A 342 28.14 6.99 -12.42
C ASN A 342 27.34 5.86 -13.09
N LYS A 343 26.95 6.06 -14.36
CA LYS A 343 26.22 5.07 -15.15
C LYS A 343 26.96 3.74 -15.32
N ASN A 344 28.29 3.74 -15.16
CA ASN A 344 29.15 2.56 -15.21
C ASN A 344 29.60 2.12 -13.80
N GLY A 345 29.00 2.68 -12.74
CA GLY A 345 29.33 2.41 -11.34
C GLY A 345 28.63 1.18 -10.78
N SER A 346 28.95 0.85 -9.54
CA SER A 346 28.50 -0.38 -8.86
C SER A 346 27.00 -0.38 -8.53
N PHE A 347 26.37 0.80 -8.57
CA PHE A 347 24.94 1.04 -8.30
C PHE A 347 24.11 1.22 -9.58
N VAL A 348 24.58 0.62 -10.68
CA VAL A 348 23.80 0.40 -11.90
C VAL A 348 23.99 -1.05 -12.35
N ARG A 349 22.92 -1.86 -12.30
CA ARG A 349 22.87 -3.28 -12.68
C ARG A 349 21.68 -3.49 -13.62
N GLY A 350 21.86 -3.15 -14.90
CA GLY A 350 20.77 -3.17 -15.88
C GLY A 350 19.66 -2.17 -15.51
N GLU A 351 18.43 -2.67 -15.32
CA GLU A 351 17.28 -1.86 -14.89
C GLU A 351 17.33 -1.46 -13.40
N LEU A 352 18.19 -2.11 -12.60
CA LEU A 352 18.32 -1.83 -11.17
C LEU A 352 19.38 -0.75 -10.97
N TYR A 353 18.95 0.47 -10.64
CA TYR A 353 19.82 1.61 -10.41
C TYR A 353 19.36 2.44 -9.22
N VAL A 354 20.30 3.08 -8.54
CA VAL A 354 20.00 4.02 -7.46
C VAL A 354 19.65 5.38 -8.05
N PHE A 355 18.52 5.93 -7.62
CA PHE A 355 18.18 7.35 -7.76
C PHE A 355 18.08 7.97 -6.38
N ALA A 356 18.18 9.29 -6.29
CA ALA A 356 18.14 10.01 -5.02
C ALA A 356 17.45 11.37 -5.14
N TYR A 357 16.75 11.73 -4.08
CA TYR A 357 16.12 13.03 -3.91
C TYR A 357 16.50 13.62 -2.55
N ASP A 358 16.71 14.93 -2.51
CA ASP A 358 16.65 15.63 -1.22
C ASP A 358 15.21 15.75 -0.73
N TYR A 359 15.02 16.15 0.52
CA TYR A 359 13.68 16.28 1.09
C TYR A 359 12.88 17.51 0.65
N ASN A 360 13.48 18.41 -0.15
CA ASN A 360 12.73 19.44 -0.85
C ASN A 360 12.15 18.91 -2.17
N GLY A 361 12.56 17.72 -2.61
CA GLY A 361 12.13 17.11 -3.87
C GLY A 361 13.08 17.38 -5.04
N THR A 362 14.27 17.92 -4.78
CA THR A 362 15.31 18.09 -5.82
C THR A 362 15.91 16.73 -6.16
N SER A 363 16.03 16.40 -7.45
CA SER A 363 16.77 15.20 -7.86
C SER A 363 18.27 15.44 -7.65
N ILE A 364 18.93 14.56 -6.89
CA ILE A 364 20.36 14.66 -6.56
C ILE A 364 21.17 13.47 -7.09
N ALA A 365 20.51 12.37 -7.47
CA ALA A 365 21.12 11.36 -8.33
C ALA A 365 20.09 10.72 -9.26
N TRP A 366 20.43 10.58 -10.54
CA TRP A 366 19.68 9.76 -11.49
C TRP A 366 20.57 9.40 -12.69
N PRO A 367 21.21 8.22 -12.69
CA PRO A 367 22.26 7.88 -13.69
C PRO A 367 21.74 7.80 -15.13
N TYR A 368 20.44 7.55 -15.32
CA TYR A 368 19.80 7.53 -16.63
C TYR A 368 19.17 8.87 -17.05
N ARG A 369 19.07 9.84 -16.14
CA ARG A 369 18.56 11.19 -16.39
C ARG A 369 19.45 12.26 -15.74
N PRO A 370 20.73 12.34 -16.17
CA PRO A 370 21.64 13.37 -15.66
C PRO A 370 21.13 14.78 -15.94
N ASP A 371 20.27 14.96 -16.95
CA ASP A 371 19.58 16.21 -17.27
C ASP A 371 18.62 16.69 -16.18
N LEU A 372 18.17 15.80 -15.28
CA LEU A 372 17.26 16.14 -14.19
C LEU A 372 17.98 16.37 -12.85
N VAL A 373 19.27 16.05 -12.75
CA VAL A 373 20.03 16.27 -11.51
C VAL A 373 20.16 17.77 -11.24
N GLY A 374 19.80 18.20 -10.03
CA GLY A 374 19.73 19.60 -9.61
C GLY A 374 18.39 20.29 -9.86
N THR A 375 17.40 19.60 -10.45
CA THR A 375 16.08 20.17 -10.73
C THR A 375 15.06 19.81 -9.65
N ASP A 376 14.16 20.74 -9.33
CA ASP A 376 13.01 20.49 -8.45
C ASP A 376 11.99 19.57 -9.14
N ARG A 377 11.66 18.46 -8.47
CA ARG A 377 10.72 17.44 -8.92
C ARG A 377 9.55 17.26 -7.94
N SER A 378 9.45 18.11 -6.91
CA SER A 378 8.36 18.05 -5.90
C SER A 378 6.95 18.17 -6.51
N GLY A 379 6.84 18.83 -7.66
CA GLY A 379 5.63 18.98 -8.45
C GLY A 379 5.33 17.85 -9.43
N ALA A 380 6.22 16.87 -9.59
CA ALA A 380 6.06 15.83 -10.60
C ALA A 380 4.90 14.88 -10.27
N THR A 381 4.05 14.64 -11.26
CA THR A 381 2.91 13.72 -11.17
C THR A 381 3.18 12.45 -11.97
N ASP A 382 2.66 11.34 -11.46
CA ASP A 382 2.60 10.07 -12.16
C ASP A 382 1.72 10.21 -13.42
N PRO A 383 2.21 9.79 -14.60
CA PRO A 383 1.50 10.02 -15.87
C PRO A 383 0.23 9.18 -16.04
N VAL A 384 0.03 8.13 -15.23
CA VAL A 384 -1.14 7.25 -15.29
C VAL A 384 -2.12 7.59 -14.16
N THR A 385 -1.62 7.82 -12.95
CA THR A 385 -2.48 8.02 -11.76
C THR A 385 -2.70 9.48 -11.39
N GLY A 386 -1.88 10.39 -11.91
CA GLY A 386 -1.87 11.81 -11.52
C GLY A 386 -1.31 12.09 -10.11
N THR A 387 -0.87 11.05 -9.39
CA THR A 387 -0.38 11.17 -8.02
C THR A 387 0.99 11.85 -7.95
N ARG A 388 1.27 12.58 -6.88
CA ARG A 388 2.59 13.20 -6.63
C ARG A 388 3.59 12.16 -6.10
N HIS A 389 4.04 11.27 -6.97
CA HIS A 389 4.89 10.13 -6.62
C HIS A 389 6.20 10.50 -5.93
N ILE A 390 6.80 11.66 -6.24
CA ILE A 390 8.00 12.14 -5.52
C ILE A 390 7.67 12.41 -4.05
N GLN A 391 6.57 13.11 -3.76
CA GLN A 391 6.14 13.38 -2.38
C GLN A 391 5.78 12.09 -1.63
N ALA A 392 5.15 11.13 -2.32
CA ALA A 392 4.87 9.81 -1.76
C ALA A 392 6.16 9.08 -1.36
N MET A 393 7.17 9.06 -2.23
CA MET A 393 8.47 8.44 -1.92
C MET A 393 9.23 9.16 -0.79
N LEU A 394 9.24 10.50 -0.77
CA LEU A 394 9.87 11.25 0.32
C LEU A 394 9.19 10.97 1.67
N SER A 395 7.85 10.93 1.69
CA SER A 395 7.07 10.62 2.89
C SER A 395 7.32 9.19 3.34
N ALA A 396 7.41 8.25 2.40
CA ALA A 396 7.66 6.85 2.69
C ALA A 396 9.05 6.66 3.34
N ALA A 397 10.09 7.25 2.74
CA ALA A 397 11.45 7.19 3.27
C ALA A 397 11.53 7.75 4.71
N ARG A 398 10.91 8.91 4.99
CA ARG A 398 10.88 9.50 6.34
C ARG A 398 10.18 8.64 7.37
N ASN A 399 9.05 8.04 6.98
CA ASN A 399 8.21 7.27 7.90
C ASN A 399 8.72 5.83 8.09
N GLY A 400 9.77 5.43 7.37
CA GLY A 400 10.32 4.07 7.41
C GLY A 400 9.48 3.04 6.66
N THR A 401 8.55 3.48 5.80
CA THR A 401 7.85 2.59 4.86
C THR A 401 8.66 2.50 3.57
N THR A 402 8.94 1.29 3.11
CA THR A 402 9.92 1.08 2.02
C THR A 402 9.28 0.90 0.66
N LEU A 403 8.11 0.28 0.56
CA LEU A 403 7.41 0.00 -0.69
C LEU A 403 6.67 1.25 -1.22
N VAL A 404 7.00 1.67 -2.43
CA VAL A 404 6.25 2.66 -3.21
C VAL A 404 6.14 2.21 -4.67
N GLU A 405 5.04 2.52 -5.32
CA GLU A 405 4.85 2.30 -6.75
C GLU A 405 4.53 3.59 -7.51
N TYR A 406 4.96 3.65 -8.77
CA TYR A 406 4.56 4.70 -9.71
C TYR A 406 4.81 4.27 -11.15
N TYR A 407 4.20 4.93 -12.10
CA TYR A 407 4.43 4.71 -13.52
C TYR A 407 5.55 5.62 -14.04
N SER A 408 6.52 5.03 -14.74
CA SER A 408 7.57 5.79 -15.40
C SER A 408 8.07 5.09 -16.65
N VAL A 409 8.78 5.85 -17.50
CA VAL A 409 9.41 5.30 -18.69
C VAL A 409 10.50 4.32 -18.27
N ASN A 410 10.34 3.06 -18.66
CA ASN A 410 11.41 2.07 -18.54
C ASN A 410 12.51 2.39 -19.56
N PRO A 411 13.75 2.65 -19.13
CA PRO A 411 14.83 3.02 -20.04
C PRO A 411 15.21 1.92 -21.04
N SER A 412 14.87 0.66 -20.75
CA SER A 412 15.16 -0.49 -21.62
C SER A 412 14.14 -0.67 -22.74
N THR A 413 12.86 -0.37 -22.48
CA THR A 413 11.78 -0.56 -23.46
C THR A 413 11.22 0.74 -24.02
N ASN A 414 11.57 1.88 -23.41
CA ASN A 414 11.04 3.20 -23.73
C ASN A 414 9.50 3.28 -23.66
N THR A 415 8.89 2.50 -22.76
CA THR A 415 7.45 2.50 -22.51
C THR A 415 7.14 2.86 -21.05
N THR A 416 6.00 3.51 -20.82
CA THR A 416 5.52 3.80 -19.45
C THR A 416 5.02 2.51 -18.82
N GLN A 417 5.63 2.11 -17.70
CA GLN A 417 5.33 0.88 -16.99
C GLN A 417 5.25 1.13 -15.49
N LEU A 418 4.49 0.28 -14.79
CA LEU A 418 4.46 0.24 -13.33
C LEU A 418 5.87 -0.08 -12.83
N LYS A 419 6.41 0.77 -11.95
CA LYS A 419 7.68 0.54 -11.26
C LYS A 419 7.42 0.34 -9.78
N ILE A 420 7.92 -0.77 -9.25
CA ILE A 420 7.89 -1.11 -7.83
C ILE A 420 9.23 -0.72 -7.21
N VAL A 421 9.20 0.11 -6.16
CA VAL A 421 10.37 0.80 -5.62
C VAL A 421 10.52 0.53 -4.13
N ASP A 422 11.76 0.25 -3.74
CA ASP A 422 12.22 0.30 -2.36
C ASP A 422 12.93 1.65 -2.12
N VAL A 423 12.51 2.39 -1.09
CA VAL A 423 13.10 3.68 -0.71
C VAL A 423 13.69 3.63 0.69
N ALA A 424 14.76 4.39 0.91
CA ALA A 424 15.42 4.49 2.19
C ALA A 424 15.86 5.93 2.51
N ASP A 425 15.57 6.37 3.73
CA ASP A 425 16.17 7.57 4.30
C ASP A 425 17.67 7.38 4.53
N ILE A 426 18.42 8.43 4.20
CA ILE A 426 19.82 8.62 4.54
C ILE A 426 19.90 9.81 5.49
N ASP A 427 20.32 9.54 6.73
CA ASP A 427 20.67 10.50 7.78
C ASP A 427 19.63 11.59 8.11
N GLY A 428 18.38 11.44 7.67
CA GLY A 428 17.31 12.43 7.84
C GLY A 428 17.37 13.61 6.86
N THR A 429 18.33 13.66 5.94
CA THR A 429 18.49 14.83 5.03
C THR A 429 18.19 14.56 3.55
N TRP A 430 18.16 13.29 3.14
CA TRP A 430 17.84 12.88 1.77
C TRP A 430 17.43 11.42 1.72
N MET A 431 16.90 10.98 0.58
CA MET A 431 16.55 9.58 0.36
C MET A 431 17.20 9.02 -0.90
N ILE A 432 17.36 7.70 -0.89
CA ILE A 432 17.67 6.90 -2.06
C ILE A 432 16.49 5.99 -2.38
N GLY A 433 16.39 5.58 -3.64
CA GLY A 433 15.50 4.51 -4.05
C GLY A 433 16.06 3.72 -5.21
N ALA A 434 15.63 2.48 -5.31
CA ALA A 434 15.81 1.64 -6.50
C ALA A 434 14.52 0.87 -6.74
N GLY A 435 14.32 0.38 -7.95
CA GLY A 435 13.10 -0.37 -8.24
C GLY A 435 13.16 -1.11 -9.55
N ARG A 436 12.16 -1.97 -9.74
CA ARG A 436 11.99 -2.80 -10.93
C ARG A 436 10.72 -2.43 -11.67
N TYR A 437 10.77 -2.51 -12.98
CA TYR A 437 9.59 -2.38 -13.81
C TYR A 437 8.80 -3.70 -13.79
N MET A 438 7.48 -3.60 -13.78
CA MET A 438 6.61 -4.75 -13.93
C MET A 438 6.45 -5.04 -15.42
N GLU A 439 7.11 -6.10 -15.85
CA GLU A 439 7.08 -6.58 -17.23
C GLU A 439 6.59 -8.03 -17.28
N PRO A 440 6.06 -8.49 -18.42
CA PRO A 440 5.81 -9.90 -18.64
C PRO A 440 7.12 -10.67 -18.55
N GLY A 441 7.22 -11.60 -17.61
CA GLY A 441 8.40 -12.42 -17.45
C GLY A 441 8.27 -13.45 -16.32
N PRO A 442 9.40 -14.07 -15.92
CA PRO A 442 9.42 -15.15 -14.92
C PRO A 442 9.20 -14.66 -13.48
N ARG A 443 8.97 -13.36 -13.27
CA ARG A 443 8.77 -12.79 -11.94
C ARG A 443 7.56 -13.42 -11.27
N VAL A 444 7.79 -14.12 -10.16
CA VAL A 444 6.76 -14.76 -9.34
C VAL A 444 6.03 -13.70 -8.50
N LEU A 445 4.71 -13.72 -8.54
CA LEU A 445 3.82 -12.76 -7.86
C LEU A 445 2.99 -13.40 -6.74
N ARG A 446 3.04 -14.72 -6.58
CA ARG A 446 2.34 -15.47 -5.53
C ARG A 446 3.12 -16.72 -5.16
N GLY A 447 3.00 -17.19 -3.91
CA GLY A 447 3.62 -18.43 -3.47
C GLY A 447 3.40 -18.74 -2.00
#